data_AF-A0A8J7CR69-F1
#
_entry.id   AF-A0A8J7CR69-F1
#
_cell.length_a   1.000
_cell.length_b   1.000
_cell.length_c   1.000
_cell.angle_alpha   90.00
_cell.angle_beta   90.00
_cell.angle_gamma   90.00
#
_symmetry.space_group_name_H-M   'P 1'
#
loop_
_entity.id
_entity.type
_entity.pdbx_description
1 polymer ?
#
loop_
_entity_poly.entity_id
_entity_poly.type
_entity_poly.pdbx_seq_one_letter_code
_entity_poly.pdbx_strand_id
1 'polypeptide(L)'
;MCGVIYKITNSLNGRSYVGKTTRFVEERFGEHAHCKKFLVDKAICKYGRENFLVEVIEECETIQQINEREIFWIAELNCKVPNGYNLTDGGEGNLNPSSETRAKMSAAQSGENHPMYGKHHKPETIVKMSATRRGKHLSETARTKLSVAKKGVPKSPEHRAKLATGNRGKNRGKSPYVNLLNEIDAHKLTYSALAEILGI
;
A
#
# COMPACT_ATOMS: atom_id res chain seq x y z
N MET A 1 -4.08 -22.86 16.60
CA MET A 1 -4.57 -21.54 17.04
C MET A 1 -4.69 -20.62 15.84
N CYS A 2 -5.83 -19.94 15.65
CA CYS A 2 -6.07 -19.06 14.50
C CYS A 2 -5.85 -17.59 14.84
N GLY A 3 -5.99 -17.21 16.12
CA GLY A 3 -5.68 -15.88 16.64
C GLY A 3 -6.33 -15.61 17.99
N VAL A 4 -6.18 -14.39 18.49
CA VAL A 4 -6.64 -13.97 19.82
C VAL A 4 -7.42 -12.66 19.76
N ILE A 5 -8.37 -12.52 20.68
CA ILE A 5 -9.02 -11.26 21.02
C ILE A 5 -8.27 -10.66 22.21
N TYR A 6 -7.94 -9.38 22.11
CA TYR A 6 -7.25 -8.65 23.16
C TYR A 6 -7.99 -7.37 23.51
N LYS A 7 -7.74 -6.91 24.73
CA LYS A 7 -8.24 -5.66 25.30
C LYS A 7 -7.06 -4.75 25.63
N ILE A 8 -7.18 -3.48 25.28
CA ILE A 8 -6.28 -2.40 25.69
C ILE A 8 -7.06 -1.46 26.60
N THR A 9 -6.68 -1.35 27.87
CA THR A 9 -7.34 -0.51 28.87
C THR A 9 -6.46 0.68 29.22
N ASN A 10 -7.00 1.90 29.15
CA ASN A 10 -6.32 3.09 29.65
C ASN A 10 -6.54 3.21 31.17
N SER A 11 -5.48 3.06 31.96
CA SER A 11 -5.53 3.07 33.42
C SER A 11 -5.93 4.43 34.02
N LEU A 12 -5.80 5.53 33.26
CA LEU A 12 -6.11 6.87 33.74
C LEU A 12 -7.60 7.22 33.67
N ASN A 13 -8.34 6.61 32.75
CA ASN A 13 -9.76 6.95 32.52
C ASN A 13 -10.70 5.73 32.41
N GLY A 14 -10.17 4.51 32.50
CA GLY A 14 -10.93 3.26 32.42
C GLY A 14 -11.47 2.91 31.03
N ARG A 15 -11.30 3.77 30.02
CA ARG A 15 -11.76 3.52 28.66
C ARG A 15 -10.94 2.40 28.04
N SER A 16 -11.59 1.55 27.27
CA SER A 16 -10.96 0.37 26.68
C SER A 16 -11.18 0.27 25.18
N TYR A 17 -10.30 -0.51 24.54
CA TYR A 17 -10.35 -0.90 23.14
C TYR A 17 -10.30 -2.43 23.06
N VAL A 18 -11.13 -3.02 22.22
CA VAL A 18 -11.06 -4.45 21.89
C VAL A 18 -10.65 -4.60 20.43
N GLY A 19 -9.74 -5.54 20.17
CA GLY A 19 -9.35 -5.89 18.82
C GLY A 19 -8.94 -7.34 18.71
N LYS A 20 -8.71 -7.76 17.46
CA LYS A 20 -8.22 -9.11 17.12
C LYS A 20 -6.84 -9.10 16.48
N THR A 21 -6.10 -10.20 16.63
CA THR A 21 -4.85 -10.44 15.92
C THR A 21 -4.61 -11.92 15.70
N THR A 22 -3.99 -12.30 14.58
CA THR A 22 -3.49 -13.65 14.32
C THR A 22 -1.99 -13.79 14.62
N ARG A 23 -1.38 -12.73 15.13
CA ARG A 23 0.03 -12.62 15.58
C ARG A 23 0.07 -12.38 17.09
N PHE A 24 1.27 -12.27 17.66
CA PHE A 24 1.45 -11.91 19.07
C PHE A 24 0.81 -10.55 19.40
N VAL A 25 0.17 -10.47 20.57
CA VAL A 25 -0.56 -9.27 21.00
C VAL A 25 0.39 -8.09 21.25
N GLU A 26 1.61 -8.39 21.71
CA GLU A 26 2.66 -7.42 22.01
C GLU A 26 3.14 -6.71 20.74
N GLU A 27 3.28 -7.45 19.64
CA GLU A 27 3.60 -6.86 18.32
C GLU A 27 2.49 -5.92 17.89
N ARG A 28 1.23 -6.36 18.02
CA ARG A 28 0.08 -5.57 17.62
C ARG A 28 -0.05 -4.30 18.46
N PHE A 29 0.20 -4.38 19.76
CA PHE A 29 0.24 -3.22 20.63
C PHE A 29 1.40 -2.27 20.30
N GLY A 30 2.57 -2.82 19.94
CA GLY A 30 3.69 -2.03 19.42
C GLY A 30 3.28 -1.21 18.18
N GLU A 31 2.55 -1.80 17.24
CA GLU A 31 2.02 -1.09 16.08
C GLU A 31 1.07 0.06 16.48
N HIS A 32 0.17 -0.19 17.43
CA HIS A 32 -0.73 0.84 17.97
C HIS A 32 0.04 2.02 18.59
N ALA A 33 1.15 1.73 19.29
CA ALA A 33 1.98 2.76 19.92
C ALA A 33 2.79 3.59 18.92
N HIS A 34 3.08 3.07 17.72
CA HIS A 34 3.81 3.79 16.67
C HIS A 34 2.90 4.47 15.63
N CYS A 35 1.66 4.01 15.48
CA CYS A 35 0.71 4.56 14.52
C CYS A 35 -0.13 5.70 15.10
N LYS A 36 -0.94 6.35 14.25
CA LYS A 36 -1.96 7.36 14.65
C LYS A 36 -3.28 7.16 13.89
N LYS A 37 -3.55 5.93 13.46
CA LYS A 37 -4.66 5.59 12.55
C LYS A 37 -5.99 5.50 13.29
N PHE A 38 -5.99 4.85 14.46
CA PHE A 38 -7.18 4.63 15.27
C PHE A 38 -7.24 5.57 16.48
N LEU A 39 -8.40 5.64 17.14
CA LEU A 39 -8.55 6.44 18.37
C LEU A 39 -7.66 5.94 19.50
N VAL A 40 -7.52 4.62 19.64
CA VAL A 40 -6.63 4.01 20.65
C VAL A 40 -5.16 4.41 20.40
N ASP A 41 -4.71 4.46 19.14
CA ASP A 41 -3.36 4.92 18.78
C ASP A 41 -3.11 6.35 19.26
N LYS A 42 -4.08 7.24 18.99
CA LYS A 42 -4.03 8.65 19.40
C LYS A 42 -4.05 8.77 20.92
N ALA A 43 -4.83 7.92 21.61
CA ALA A 43 -4.88 7.90 23.06
C ALA A 43 -3.54 7.42 23.67
N ILE A 44 -2.92 6.38 23.11
CA ILE A 44 -1.59 5.90 23.53
C ILE A 44 -0.55 7.00 23.36
N CYS A 45 -0.56 7.69 22.22
CA CYS A 45 0.36 8.81 21.98
C CYS A 45 0.11 9.98 22.95
N LYS A 46 -1.14 10.22 23.36
CA LYS A 46 -1.52 11.32 24.25
C LYS A 46 -1.19 11.04 25.71
N TYR A 47 -1.49 9.84 26.19
CA TYR A 47 -1.43 9.50 27.61
C TYR A 47 -0.18 8.70 27.99
N GLY A 48 0.67 8.31 27.03
CA GLY A 48 1.85 7.50 27.29
C GLY A 48 1.52 6.01 27.30
N ARG A 49 2.43 5.18 26.77
CA ARG A 49 2.22 3.74 26.58
C ARG A 49 2.15 2.98 27.90
N GLU A 50 2.88 3.46 28.90
CA GLU A 50 2.94 2.93 30.26
C GLU A 50 1.59 3.00 30.99
N ASN A 51 0.68 3.88 30.54
CA ASN A 51 -0.66 4.03 31.10
C ASN A 51 -1.70 3.12 30.45
N PHE A 52 -1.27 2.16 29.62
CA PHE A 52 -2.14 1.19 28.97
C PHE A 52 -1.78 -0.24 29.36
N LEU A 53 -2.79 -0.98 29.81
CA LEU A 53 -2.72 -2.41 30.07
C LEU A 53 -3.23 -3.17 28.85
N VAL A 54 -2.51 -4.21 28.44
CA VAL A 54 -2.87 -5.07 27.29
C VAL A 54 -3.04 -6.49 27.76
N GLU A 55 -4.20 -7.08 27.48
CA GLU A 55 -4.58 -8.40 27.97
C GLU A 55 -5.20 -9.21 26.84
N VAL A 56 -4.85 -10.49 26.74
CA VAL A 56 -5.58 -11.45 25.91
C VAL A 56 -6.82 -11.87 26.68
N ILE A 57 -8.01 -11.69 26.08
CA ILE A 57 -9.29 -12.00 26.71
C ILE A 57 -9.92 -13.29 26.17
N GLU A 58 -9.57 -13.70 24.95
CA GLU A 58 -10.06 -14.95 24.38
C GLU A 58 -9.12 -15.47 23.28
N GLU A 59 -8.89 -16.77 23.27
CA GLU A 59 -8.22 -17.47 22.16
C GLU A 59 -9.26 -18.09 21.23
N CYS A 60 -9.01 -18.03 19.92
CA CYS A 60 -9.95 -18.52 18.92
C CYS A 60 -9.29 -19.47 17.93
N GLU A 61 -10.08 -20.45 17.49
CA GLU A 61 -9.64 -21.54 16.61
C GLU A 61 -9.89 -21.26 15.13
N THR A 62 -10.81 -20.34 14.82
CA THR A 62 -11.15 -19.97 13.43
C THR A 62 -11.26 -18.46 13.23
N ILE A 63 -11.07 -18.00 11.99
CA ILE A 63 -11.24 -16.58 11.63
C ILE A 63 -12.69 -16.13 11.85
N GLN A 64 -13.65 -17.01 11.57
CA GLN A 64 -15.07 -16.74 11.76
C GLN A 64 -15.38 -16.47 13.23
N GLN A 65 -14.92 -17.36 14.11
CA GLN A 65 -15.03 -17.19 15.56
C GLN A 65 -14.37 -15.89 16.01
N ILE A 66 -13.14 -15.59 15.56
CA ILE A 66 -12.47 -14.33 15.88
C ILE A 66 -13.35 -13.10 15.57
N ASN A 67 -14.00 -13.08 14.41
CA ASN A 67 -14.84 -11.95 14.01
C ASN A 67 -16.09 -11.83 14.90
N GLU A 68 -16.75 -12.94 15.17
CA GLU A 68 -17.94 -13.00 16.04
C GLU A 68 -17.60 -12.60 17.49
N ARG A 69 -16.46 -13.07 18.01
CA ARG A 69 -16.02 -12.78 19.37
C ARG A 69 -15.51 -11.36 19.52
N GLU A 70 -14.89 -10.76 18.50
CA GLU A 70 -14.57 -9.33 18.50
C GLU A 70 -15.84 -8.48 18.66
N ILE A 71 -16.89 -8.78 17.88
CA ILE A 71 -18.18 -8.06 17.97
C ILE A 71 -18.78 -8.22 19.37
N PHE A 72 -18.83 -9.46 19.86
CA PHE A 72 -19.34 -9.78 21.19
C PHE A 72 -18.63 -8.96 22.27
N TRP A 73 -17.29 -8.98 22.30
CA TRP A 73 -16.52 -8.32 23.36
C TRP A 73 -16.55 -6.79 23.27
N ILE A 74 -16.64 -6.22 22.07
CA ILE A 74 -16.83 -4.76 21.91
C ILE A 74 -18.15 -4.32 22.55
N ALA A 75 -19.22 -5.08 22.34
CA ALA A 75 -20.53 -4.82 22.92
C ALA A 75 -20.54 -5.08 24.44
N GLU A 76 -20.10 -6.26 24.86
CA GLU A 76 -20.09 -6.71 26.25
C GLU A 76 -19.30 -5.76 27.17
N LEU A 77 -18.15 -5.28 26.70
CA LEU A 77 -17.28 -4.38 27.48
C LEU A 77 -17.56 -2.90 27.23
N ASN A 78 -18.59 -2.56 26.44
CA ASN A 78 -18.98 -1.19 26.11
C ASN A 78 -17.78 -0.35 25.59
N CYS A 79 -16.98 -0.95 24.70
CA CYS A 79 -15.73 -0.34 24.23
C CYS A 79 -15.93 0.69 23.11
N LYS A 80 -17.17 0.94 22.65
CA LYS A 80 -17.45 1.94 21.62
C LYS A 80 -17.39 3.35 22.17
N VAL A 81 -17.00 4.30 21.32
CA VAL A 81 -17.18 5.73 21.61
C VAL A 81 -18.67 5.99 21.93
N PRO A 82 -19.00 6.71 23.02
CA PRO A 82 -18.12 7.55 23.85
C PRO A 82 -17.43 6.86 25.03
N ASN A 83 -17.77 5.61 25.34
CA ASN A 83 -17.32 4.92 26.55
C ASN A 83 -15.96 4.22 26.40
N GLY A 84 -15.57 3.84 25.18
CA GLY A 84 -14.26 3.29 24.85
C GLY A 84 -13.63 3.90 23.61
N TYR A 85 -12.73 3.18 22.94
CA TYR A 85 -11.98 3.66 21.78
C TYR A 85 -12.37 2.98 20.45
N ASN A 86 -13.21 1.94 20.45
CA ASN A 86 -13.72 1.32 19.22
C ASN A 86 -14.65 2.29 18.48
N LEU A 87 -14.47 2.37 17.16
CA LEU A 87 -15.28 3.21 16.27
C LEU A 87 -16.41 2.42 15.59
N THR A 88 -16.19 1.13 15.36
CA THR A 88 -17.15 0.22 14.72
C THR A 88 -17.55 -0.88 15.71
N ASP A 89 -18.59 -1.63 15.36
CA ASP A 89 -19.03 -2.80 16.13
C ASP A 89 -18.09 -4.02 16.02
N GLY A 90 -17.02 -3.92 15.23
CA GLY A 90 -16.09 -5.03 14.97
C GLY A 90 -16.53 -5.90 13.79
N GLY A 91 -15.86 -7.04 13.60
CA GLY A 91 -16.12 -7.96 12.50
C GLY A 91 -15.47 -7.54 11.17
N GLU A 92 -15.26 -6.25 10.96
CA GLU A 92 -14.60 -5.66 9.80
C GLU A 92 -13.06 -5.79 9.91
N GLY A 93 -12.54 -7.00 9.80
CA GLY A 93 -11.10 -7.22 9.58
C GLY A 93 -10.73 -6.88 8.13
N ASN A 94 -9.53 -6.32 7.92
CA ASN A 94 -8.93 -6.06 6.60
C ASN A 94 -9.43 -7.08 5.57
N LEU A 95 -10.29 -6.63 4.65
CA LEU A 95 -10.85 -7.45 3.59
C LEU A 95 -9.68 -7.97 2.76
N ASN A 96 -9.20 -9.17 3.08
CA ASN A 96 -8.51 -9.98 2.09
C ASN A 96 -9.66 -10.49 1.23
N PRO A 97 -10.04 -9.75 0.18
CA PRO A 97 -11.34 -9.91 -0.44
C PRO A 97 -11.43 -11.33 -0.96
N SER A 98 -12.63 -11.92 -0.95
CA SER A 98 -12.84 -13.24 -1.56
C SER A 98 -12.26 -13.25 -2.97
N SER A 99 -11.86 -14.42 -3.47
CA SER A 99 -11.37 -14.54 -4.86
C SER A 99 -12.35 -13.90 -5.85
N GLU A 100 -13.65 -14.05 -5.60
CA GLU A 100 -14.72 -13.39 -6.34
C GLU A 100 -14.67 -11.85 -6.24
N THR A 101 -14.54 -11.30 -5.03
CA THR A 101 -14.45 -9.83 -4.83
C THR A 101 -13.19 -9.27 -5.48
N ARG A 102 -12.06 -9.98 -5.38
CA ARG A 102 -10.82 -9.65 -6.10
C ARG A 102 -11.02 -9.67 -7.62
N ALA A 103 -11.74 -10.67 -8.13
CA ALA A 103 -12.06 -10.76 -9.56
C ALA A 103 -12.94 -9.57 -10.00
N LYS A 104 -13.96 -9.20 -9.24
CA LYS A 104 -14.82 -8.04 -9.52
C LYS A 104 -14.04 -6.73 -9.53
N MET A 105 -13.20 -6.49 -8.53
CA MET A 105 -12.33 -5.30 -8.49
C MET A 105 -11.33 -5.28 -9.65
N SER A 106 -10.73 -6.42 -9.98
CA SER A 106 -9.81 -6.55 -11.12
C SER A 106 -10.52 -6.24 -12.45
N ALA A 107 -11.73 -6.78 -12.66
CA ALA A 107 -12.53 -6.53 -13.85
C ALA A 107 -12.93 -5.05 -13.99
N ALA A 108 -13.24 -4.38 -12.88
CA ALA A 108 -13.56 -2.95 -12.88
C ALA A 108 -12.34 -2.05 -13.17
N GLN A 109 -11.13 -2.53 -12.91
CA GLN A 109 -9.88 -1.78 -13.08
C GLN A 109 -9.05 -2.26 -14.28
N SER A 110 -9.66 -2.94 -15.23
CA SER A 110 -8.96 -3.47 -16.41
C SER A 110 -9.78 -3.31 -17.69
N GLY A 111 -9.11 -3.46 -18.84
CA GLY A 111 -9.75 -3.31 -20.14
C GLY A 111 -10.46 -1.97 -20.28
N GLU A 112 -11.63 -1.97 -20.90
CA GLU A 112 -12.46 -0.79 -21.19
C GLU A 112 -12.96 -0.07 -19.94
N ASN A 113 -13.10 -0.80 -18.82
CA ASN A 113 -13.57 -0.23 -17.55
C ASN A 113 -12.50 0.63 -16.86
N HIS A 114 -11.23 0.45 -17.22
CA HIS A 114 -10.15 1.20 -16.59
C HIS A 114 -10.30 2.70 -16.90
N PRO A 115 -10.20 3.61 -15.90
CA PRO A 115 -10.44 5.05 -16.10
C PRO A 115 -9.55 5.73 -17.17
N MET A 116 -8.40 5.12 -17.48
CA MET A 116 -7.46 5.56 -18.51
C MET A 116 -7.53 4.74 -19.80
N TYR A 117 -8.52 3.84 -19.96
CA TYR A 117 -8.67 3.10 -21.21
C TYR A 117 -8.91 4.05 -22.39
N GLY A 118 -8.18 3.83 -23.49
CA GLY A 118 -8.21 4.70 -24.67
C GLY A 118 -7.66 6.12 -24.47
N LYS A 119 -7.29 6.52 -23.26
CA LYS A 119 -6.75 7.86 -22.96
C LYS A 119 -5.23 7.85 -23.06
N HIS A 120 -4.70 8.88 -23.71
CA HIS A 120 -3.26 9.14 -23.77
C HIS A 120 -2.90 10.35 -22.90
N HIS A 121 -1.76 10.27 -22.21
CA HIS A 121 -1.21 11.43 -21.53
C HIS A 121 -0.84 12.53 -22.53
N LYS A 122 -0.90 13.79 -22.10
CA LYS A 122 -0.46 14.92 -22.92
C LYS A 122 1.01 14.74 -23.34
N PRO A 123 1.40 15.15 -24.56
CA PRO A 123 2.79 15.07 -25.04
C PRO A 123 3.83 15.57 -24.05
N GLU A 124 3.60 16.75 -23.46
CA GLU A 124 4.49 17.34 -22.44
C GLU A 124 4.67 16.45 -21.20
N THR A 125 3.59 15.84 -20.72
CA THR A 125 3.63 14.92 -19.58
C THR A 125 4.43 13.67 -19.93
N ILE A 126 4.25 13.12 -21.14
CA ILE A 126 5.02 11.97 -21.63
C ILE A 126 6.52 12.30 -21.66
N VAL A 127 6.86 13.47 -22.18
CA VAL A 127 8.23 13.98 -22.25
C VAL A 127 8.84 14.14 -20.86
N LYS A 128 8.12 14.79 -19.93
CA LYS A 128 8.58 14.97 -18.54
C LYS A 128 8.83 13.62 -17.85
N MET A 129 7.90 12.68 -17.98
CA MET A 129 8.06 11.33 -17.43
C MET A 129 9.24 10.57 -18.05
N SER A 130 9.46 10.71 -19.36
CA SER A 130 10.58 10.11 -20.07
C SER A 130 11.92 10.68 -19.59
N ALA A 131 12.03 12.02 -19.50
CA ALA A 131 13.23 12.71 -19.04
C ALA A 131 13.61 12.29 -17.61
N THR A 132 12.64 12.18 -16.68
CA THR A 132 12.90 11.76 -15.29
C THR A 132 13.40 10.31 -15.17
N ARG A 133 13.04 9.43 -16.10
CA ARG A 133 13.38 8.00 -16.07
C ARG A 133 14.61 7.66 -16.90
N ARG A 134 14.98 8.51 -17.86
CA ARG A 134 16.15 8.32 -18.73
C ARG A 134 17.43 8.26 -17.89
N GLY A 135 18.30 7.31 -18.20
CA GLY A 135 19.59 7.13 -17.49
C GLY A 135 19.49 6.53 -16.08
N LYS A 136 18.29 6.40 -15.51
CA LYS A 136 18.11 5.73 -14.22
C LYS A 136 18.21 4.22 -14.40
N HIS A 137 19.38 3.67 -14.10
CA HIS A 137 19.59 2.23 -14.04
C HIS A 137 19.33 1.71 -12.62
N LEU A 138 18.76 0.50 -12.54
CA LEU A 138 18.72 -0.23 -11.28
C LEU A 138 20.15 -0.43 -10.78
N SER A 139 20.34 -0.30 -9.46
CA SER A 139 21.61 -0.68 -8.82
C SER A 139 21.98 -2.12 -9.20
N GLU A 140 23.27 -2.40 -9.31
CA GLU A 140 23.78 -3.71 -9.73
C GLU A 140 23.20 -4.86 -8.89
N THR A 141 23.11 -4.68 -7.57
CA THR A 141 22.52 -5.66 -6.65
C THR A 141 21.05 -5.93 -6.95
N ALA A 142 20.24 -4.90 -7.17
CA ALA A 142 18.83 -5.03 -7.57
C ALA A 142 18.68 -5.69 -8.94
N ARG A 143 19.55 -5.36 -9.90
CA ARG A 143 19.57 -5.97 -11.24
C ARG A 143 19.85 -7.46 -11.16
N THR A 144 20.83 -7.87 -10.37
CA THR A 144 21.20 -9.27 -10.16
C THR A 144 20.08 -10.04 -9.48
N LYS A 145 19.48 -9.50 -8.41
CA LYS A 145 18.32 -10.13 -7.74
C LYS A 145 17.16 -10.36 -8.71
N LEU A 146 16.84 -9.36 -9.54
CA LEU A 146 15.78 -9.47 -10.53
C LEU A 146 16.10 -10.51 -11.61
N SER A 147 17.34 -10.54 -12.08
CA SER A 147 17.79 -11.52 -13.09
C SER A 147 17.70 -12.95 -12.57
N VAL A 148 18.19 -13.21 -11.36
CA VAL A 148 18.11 -14.54 -10.72
C VAL A 148 16.65 -14.98 -10.56
N ALA A 149 15.79 -14.10 -10.03
CA ALA A 149 14.38 -14.43 -9.81
C ALA A 149 13.58 -14.72 -11.09
N LYS A 150 14.02 -14.21 -12.25
CA LYS A 150 13.33 -14.40 -13.54
C LYS A 150 13.99 -15.46 -14.43
N LYS A 151 15.19 -15.92 -14.08
CA LYS A 151 15.92 -16.93 -14.87
C LYS A 151 15.13 -18.24 -14.89
N GLY A 152 14.87 -18.76 -16.08
CA GLY A 152 14.20 -20.05 -16.26
C GLY A 152 12.68 -20.05 -16.07
N VAL A 153 12.03 -18.90 -15.85
CA VAL A 153 10.55 -18.81 -15.80
C VAL A 153 10.03 -18.53 -17.21
N PRO A 154 9.50 -19.53 -17.95
CA PRO A 154 9.01 -19.31 -19.30
C PRO A 154 7.75 -18.44 -19.27
N LYS A 155 7.65 -17.52 -20.23
CA LYS A 155 6.40 -16.78 -20.48
C LYS A 155 5.36 -17.74 -21.05
N SER A 156 4.09 -17.55 -20.68
CA SER A 156 3.00 -18.35 -21.25
C SER A 156 2.94 -18.23 -22.78
N PRO A 157 2.49 -19.28 -23.50
CA PRO A 157 2.35 -19.23 -24.96
C PRO A 157 1.50 -18.05 -25.43
N GLU A 158 0.40 -17.78 -24.73
CA GLU A 158 -0.50 -16.65 -25.01
C GLU A 158 0.21 -15.30 -24.86
N HIS A 159 0.99 -15.12 -23.80
CA HIS A 159 1.75 -13.89 -23.58
C HIS A 159 2.84 -13.71 -24.64
N ARG A 160 3.50 -14.79 -25.07
CA ARG A 160 4.47 -14.77 -26.17
C ARG A 160 3.82 -14.36 -27.49
N ALA A 161 2.63 -14.87 -27.78
CA ALA A 161 1.88 -14.50 -28.98
C ALA A 161 1.50 -13.01 -28.99
N LYS A 162 0.98 -12.47 -27.87
CA LYS A 162 0.67 -11.03 -27.71
C LYS A 162 1.89 -10.12 -27.89
N LEU A 163 3.05 -10.54 -27.38
CA LEU A 163 4.31 -9.81 -27.59
C LEU A 163 4.77 -9.86 -29.05
N ALA A 164 4.59 -10.99 -29.73
CA ALA A 164 4.97 -11.16 -31.12
C ALA A 164 4.12 -10.28 -32.04
N THR A 165 2.79 -10.23 -31.84
CA THR A 165 1.88 -9.37 -32.59
C THR A 165 2.15 -7.89 -32.32
N GLY A 166 2.29 -7.51 -31.04
CA GLY A 166 2.49 -6.12 -30.64
C GLY A 166 3.84 -5.51 -31.03
N ASN A 167 4.85 -6.31 -31.36
CA ASN A 167 6.18 -5.83 -31.75
C ASN A 167 6.43 -5.88 -33.26
N ARG A 168 5.54 -6.50 -34.04
CA ARG A 168 5.66 -6.59 -35.50
C ARG A 168 5.58 -5.18 -36.10
N GLY A 169 6.61 -4.77 -36.85
CA GLY A 169 6.67 -3.47 -37.54
C GLY A 169 7.08 -2.26 -36.69
N LYS A 170 7.40 -2.41 -35.40
CA LYS A 170 7.84 -1.28 -34.56
C LYS A 170 9.32 -0.97 -34.78
N ASN A 171 9.62 0.21 -35.34
CA ASN A 171 10.97 0.75 -35.39
C ASN A 171 11.42 1.19 -34.00
N ARG A 172 12.41 0.50 -33.42
CA ARG A 172 12.89 0.72 -32.05
C ARG A 172 13.82 1.93 -31.88
N GLY A 173 13.91 2.80 -32.90
CA GLY A 173 15.02 3.74 -33.07
C GLY A 173 14.91 5.08 -32.36
N LYS A 174 13.74 5.73 -32.30
CA LYS A 174 13.62 7.09 -31.74
C LYS A 174 12.23 7.33 -31.16
N SER A 175 12.18 7.92 -29.96
CA SER A 175 10.92 8.45 -29.42
C SER A 175 10.40 9.52 -30.40
N PRO A 176 9.10 9.57 -30.71
CA PRO A 176 8.55 10.64 -31.56
C PRO A 176 8.74 12.05 -30.95
N TYR A 177 9.15 12.12 -29.68
CA TYR A 177 9.42 13.36 -28.95
C TYR A 177 10.91 13.66 -28.76
N VAL A 178 11.82 13.00 -29.49
CA VAL A 178 13.29 13.20 -29.34
C VAL A 178 13.68 14.68 -29.47
N ASN A 179 13.07 15.41 -30.40
CA ASN A 179 13.39 16.84 -30.61
C ASN A 179 12.99 17.70 -29.40
N LEU A 180 11.76 17.53 -28.89
CA LEU A 180 11.27 18.24 -27.70
C LEU A 180 12.09 17.93 -26.44
N LEU A 181 12.60 16.70 -26.32
CA LEU A 181 13.48 16.30 -25.22
C LEU A 181 14.83 17.01 -25.29
N ASN A 182 15.42 17.12 -26.49
CA ASN A 182 16.69 17.80 -26.69
C ASN A 182 16.58 19.31 -26.43
N GLU A 183 15.46 19.94 -26.80
CA GLU A 183 15.18 21.37 -26.52
C GLU A 183 15.08 21.65 -25.02
N ILE A 184 14.40 20.78 -24.26
CA ILE A 184 14.30 20.91 -22.79
C ILE A 184 15.68 20.79 -22.13
N ASP A 185 16.50 19.84 -22.58
CA ASP A 185 17.84 19.64 -22.03
C ASP A 185 18.76 20.84 -22.35
N ALA A 186 18.66 21.41 -23.56
CA ALA A 186 19.39 22.63 -23.96
C ALA A 186 18.96 23.86 -23.14
N HIS A 187 17.66 24.03 -22.89
CA HIS A 187 17.17 25.12 -22.03
C HIS A 187 17.65 24.97 -20.58
N LYS A 188 17.68 23.76 -20.02
CA LYS A 188 18.21 23.55 -18.66
C LYS A 188 19.70 23.87 -18.56
N LEU A 189 20.51 23.48 -19.56
CA LEU A 189 21.92 23.81 -19.61
C LEU A 189 22.15 25.33 -19.67
N THR A 190 21.36 26.06 -20.46
CA THR A 190 21.48 27.51 -20.57
C THR A 190 21.09 28.23 -19.28
N TYR A 191 20.03 27.81 -18.58
CA TYR A 191 19.70 28.35 -17.25
C TYR A 191 20.76 28.03 -16.19
N SER A 192 21.33 26.81 -16.20
CA SER A 192 22.42 26.44 -15.30
C SER A 192 23.66 27.30 -15.52
N ALA A 193 24.04 27.53 -16.77
CA ALA A 193 25.18 28.37 -17.12
C ALA A 193 24.95 29.85 -16.76
N LEU A 194 23.73 30.36 -16.94
CA LEU A 194 23.35 31.71 -16.52
C LEU A 194 23.39 31.88 -14.99
N ALA A 195 22.95 30.88 -14.22
CA ALA A 195 23.02 30.89 -12.76
C ALA A 195 24.47 30.96 -12.26
N GLU A 196 25.37 30.15 -12.85
CA GLU A 196 26.81 30.19 -12.54
C GLU A 196 27.45 31.54 -12.85
N ILE A 197 27.10 32.17 -13.97
CA ILE A 197 27.60 33.52 -14.35
C ILE A 197 27.10 34.60 -13.38
N LEU A 198 25.86 34.46 -12.91
CA LEU A 198 25.22 35.43 -12.01
C LEU A 198 25.57 35.20 -10.52
N GLY A 199 26.31 34.13 -10.20
CA GLY A 199 26.74 33.83 -8.83
C GLY A 199 25.61 33.49 -7.86
N ILE A 200 24.47 33.02 -8.39
CA ILE A 200 23.28 32.59 -7.65
C ILE A 200 23.00 31.10 -7.86
#